data_AF-A0A7S3ZWX4-F1
#
_entry.id   AF-A0A7S3ZWX4-F1
#
_cell.length_a   1.000
_cell.length_b   1.000
_cell.length_c   1.000
_cell.angle_alpha   90.00
_cell.angle_beta   90.00
_cell.angle_gamma   90.00
#
_symmetry.space_group_name_H-M   'P 1'
#
loop_
_entity.id
_entity.type
_entity.pdbx_description
1 polymer ?
#
loop_
_entity_poly.entity_id
_entity_poly.type
_entity_poly.pdbx_seq_one_letter_code
_entity_poly.pdbx_strand_id
1 'polypeptide(L)'
;FVASAKNGCKRLNHSTYESSSNPITLSQPPTTMRLRCCLLLATATHAFLARRLALLRRRTACSAATTTTETANATLLACAQAPDLFYLGDNETLYLRYLNSTRQLQNAKVEPKTIKAENKELITQLWRDRRMIVHDKAAYRKLVDGGDTATTQLSGGCRRAAAIWDDNRGPDEASAVDYIKLVKPELLLNDRRPTRDDLLVLLRDFKERYPYYRGACAVCGSETEFVGEIKASQSEETAAKAGRVELRSCDCGHVTRFVRANDVGYALHASRRGRCGEYSACFLSVLTALKLEARWVFDTTDHVWCEAKLGGEWVHLDPCEASLDEPEIYQGWGKNGTLVVAFSERHAEDVTAYYYPDQSKDVATRRLKDGLTDGALRAALAAYETRGAGYDP
;
A
#
# COMPACT_ATOMS: atom_id res chain seq x y z
N PHE A 1 -8.18 -26.37 -44.33
CA PHE A 1 -8.46 -26.08 -45.74
C PHE A 1 -9.20 -24.75 -45.83
N VAL A 2 -8.78 -23.92 -46.78
CA VAL A 2 -9.10 -22.50 -46.98
C VAL A 2 -10.43 -22.28 -47.72
N ALA A 3 -10.98 -21.06 -47.60
CA ALA A 3 -11.90 -20.34 -48.51
C ALA A 3 -13.41 -20.47 -48.24
N SER A 4 -14.28 -19.51 -48.58
CA SER A 4 -14.26 -18.05 -48.87
C SER A 4 -15.68 -17.67 -49.34
N ALA A 5 -16.02 -16.37 -49.25
CA ALA A 5 -17.01 -15.63 -50.04
C ALA A 5 -18.50 -15.73 -49.64
N LYS A 6 -19.40 -14.74 -49.83
CA LYS A 6 -19.37 -13.31 -50.24
C LYS A 6 -20.80 -12.75 -50.09
N ASN A 7 -20.90 -11.44 -49.80
CA ASN A 7 -21.87 -10.43 -50.29
C ASN A 7 -23.39 -10.49 -49.99
N GLY A 8 -23.93 -9.31 -49.63
CA GLY A 8 -25.36 -9.01 -49.72
C GLY A 8 -25.81 -7.66 -49.15
N CYS A 9 -25.30 -6.54 -49.68
CA CYS A 9 -25.80 -5.19 -49.41
C CYS A 9 -27.03 -4.89 -50.30
N LYS A 10 -28.12 -4.36 -49.72
CA LYS A 10 -29.21 -3.70 -50.46
C LYS A 10 -29.43 -2.31 -49.88
N ARG A 11 -29.58 -1.35 -50.79
CA ARG A 11 -29.77 0.09 -50.53
C ARG A 11 -30.94 0.58 -51.40
N LEU A 12 -31.54 1.68 -50.93
CA LEU A 12 -32.33 2.71 -51.61
C LEU A 12 -33.87 2.57 -51.62
N ASN A 13 -34.52 3.62 -51.09
CA ASN A 13 -35.25 4.56 -51.94
C ASN A 13 -35.30 5.99 -51.33
N HIS A 14 -35.28 6.96 -52.26
CA HIS A 14 -35.19 8.42 -52.15
C HIS A 14 -36.58 9.10 -52.17
N SER A 15 -36.67 10.35 -51.69
CA SER A 15 -37.41 11.53 -52.25
C SER A 15 -37.45 12.62 -51.14
N THR A 16 -37.27 13.94 -51.29
CA THR A 16 -37.12 14.88 -52.43
C THR A 16 -36.56 16.23 -51.91
N TYR A 17 -36.10 17.01 -52.88
CA TYR A 17 -35.38 18.29 -52.86
C TYR A 17 -36.30 19.51 -52.65
N GLU A 18 -35.80 20.61 -52.08
CA GLU A 18 -35.94 21.96 -52.68
C GLU A 18 -35.03 23.01 -52.01
N SER A 19 -34.48 23.87 -52.86
CA SER A 19 -33.46 24.89 -52.60
C SER A 19 -34.00 26.27 -53.01
N SER A 20 -33.69 27.33 -52.26
CA SER A 20 -33.68 28.69 -52.80
C SER A 20 -32.51 29.51 -52.26
N SER A 21 -31.88 30.24 -53.17
CA SER A 21 -30.71 31.12 -53.06
C SER A 21 -31.20 32.59 -53.11
N ASN A 22 -30.64 33.57 -52.37
CA ASN A 22 -29.55 34.51 -52.71
C ASN A 22 -29.80 35.86 -51.92
N PRO A 23 -28.93 36.91 -51.89
CA PRO A 23 -27.65 37.06 -51.17
C PRO A 23 -27.48 38.45 -50.44
N ILE A 24 -26.24 38.75 -49.96
CA ILE A 24 -25.65 40.09 -49.60
C ILE A 24 -26.02 40.60 -48.17
N THR A 25 -25.12 40.95 -47.22
CA THR A 25 -23.97 41.87 -47.25
C THR A 25 -23.06 41.63 -46.03
N LEU A 26 -21.73 41.77 -46.19
CA LEU A 26 -20.74 41.79 -45.10
C LEU A 26 -20.74 43.14 -44.36
N SER A 27 -20.86 43.11 -43.02
CA SER A 27 -20.47 44.20 -42.13
C SER A 27 -19.35 43.71 -41.19
N GLN A 28 -18.23 44.43 -41.19
CA GLN A 28 -17.04 44.15 -40.37
C GLN A 28 -17.31 44.30 -38.86
N PRO A 29 -16.68 43.49 -37.99
CA PRO A 29 -16.60 43.78 -36.56
C PRO A 29 -15.38 44.69 -36.23
N PRO A 30 -15.46 45.50 -35.16
CA PRO A 30 -14.47 46.54 -34.87
C PRO A 30 -13.14 46.00 -34.32
N THR A 31 -12.08 46.67 -34.79
CA THR A 31 -10.66 46.44 -34.57
C THR A 31 -10.20 46.86 -33.17
N THR A 32 -10.57 46.17 -32.10
CA THR A 32 -9.93 46.36 -30.77
C THR A 32 -9.96 45.11 -29.90
N MET A 33 -9.41 43.98 -30.37
CA MET A 33 -9.14 42.85 -29.47
C MET A 33 -8.06 41.86 -29.96
N ARG A 34 -7.05 42.34 -30.70
CA ARG A 34 -5.89 41.53 -31.14
C ARG A 34 -4.52 42.06 -30.70
N LEU A 35 -4.45 42.84 -29.62
CA LEU A 35 -3.18 43.27 -29.02
C LEU A 35 -2.97 42.81 -27.56
N ARG A 36 -3.87 42.02 -26.97
CA ARG A 36 -3.72 41.49 -25.59
C ARG A 36 -3.35 40.01 -25.47
N CYS A 37 -3.44 39.22 -26.55
CA CYS A 37 -3.02 37.79 -26.51
C CYS A 37 -1.56 37.54 -26.95
N CYS A 38 -0.90 38.46 -27.66
CA CYS A 38 0.51 38.29 -28.02
C CYS A 38 1.49 38.82 -26.96
N LEU A 39 1.04 39.61 -25.97
CA LEU A 39 1.89 40.09 -24.87
C LEU A 39 1.96 39.16 -23.64
N LEU A 40 1.05 38.19 -23.51
CA LEU A 40 1.03 37.24 -22.39
C LEU A 40 1.83 35.95 -22.66
N LEU A 41 2.15 35.65 -23.92
CA LEU A 41 3.01 34.51 -24.30
C LEU A 41 4.50 34.87 -24.40
N ALA A 42 4.85 36.15 -24.48
CA ALA A 42 6.24 36.62 -24.51
C ALA A 42 6.84 36.91 -23.11
N THR A 43 6.00 37.11 -22.08
CA THR A 43 6.45 37.38 -20.70
C THR A 43 6.68 36.10 -19.89
N ALA A 44 6.04 34.99 -20.25
CA ALA A 44 6.24 33.69 -19.61
C ALA A 44 7.57 33.01 -20.00
N THR A 45 8.09 33.27 -21.21
CA THR A 45 9.37 32.73 -21.67
C THR A 45 10.58 33.52 -21.15
N HIS A 46 10.43 34.83 -20.90
CA HIS A 46 11.49 35.66 -20.28
C HIS A 46 11.66 35.40 -18.78
N ALA A 47 10.58 35.09 -18.06
CA ALA A 47 10.65 34.74 -16.63
C ALA A 47 11.37 33.39 -16.38
N PHE A 48 11.28 32.44 -17.32
CA PHE A 48 11.94 31.14 -17.21
C PHE A 48 13.44 31.19 -17.55
N LEU A 49 13.83 32.03 -18.51
CA LEU A 49 15.24 32.22 -18.89
C LEU A 49 16.03 33.04 -17.85
N ALA A 50 15.41 34.05 -17.24
CA ALA A 50 16.02 34.85 -16.18
C ALA A 50 16.27 34.05 -14.89
N ARG A 51 15.39 33.09 -14.55
CA ARG A 51 15.58 32.19 -13.40
C ARG A 51 16.70 31.16 -13.62
N ARG A 52 16.89 30.66 -14.85
CA ARG A 52 18.02 29.78 -15.19
C ARG A 52 19.37 30.51 -15.22
N LEU A 53 19.41 31.75 -15.70
CA LEU A 53 20.64 32.57 -15.69
C LEU A 53 21.06 33.03 -14.28
N ALA A 54 20.11 33.25 -13.37
CA ALA A 54 20.39 33.55 -11.96
C ALA A 54 20.94 32.33 -11.18
N LEU A 55 20.52 31.11 -11.54
CA LEU A 55 21.04 29.85 -10.99
C LEU A 55 22.43 29.47 -11.53
N LEU A 56 22.75 29.85 -12.77
CA LEU A 56 24.07 29.64 -13.37
C LEU A 56 25.11 30.67 -12.90
N ARG A 57 24.72 31.94 -12.65
CA ARG A 57 25.60 32.96 -12.06
C ARG A 57 25.94 32.72 -10.57
N ARG A 58 25.13 31.94 -9.85
CA ARG A 58 25.45 31.49 -8.48
C ARG A 58 26.40 30.29 -8.41
N ARG A 59 26.67 29.61 -9.54
CA ARG A 59 27.60 28.47 -9.62
C ARG A 59 29.01 28.82 -10.08
N THR A 60 29.27 30.05 -10.53
CA THR A 60 30.59 30.48 -11.01
C THR A 60 31.26 31.60 -10.20
N ALA A 61 30.68 31.98 -9.06
CA ALA A 61 31.28 32.95 -8.13
C ALA A 61 31.56 32.31 -6.77
N CYS A 62 32.38 31.26 -6.74
CA CYS A 62 33.07 30.84 -5.52
C CYS A 62 34.29 29.99 -5.90
N SER A 63 35.30 30.65 -6.45
CA SER A 63 36.64 30.11 -6.63
C SER A 63 37.61 31.29 -6.55
N ALA A 64 38.60 31.17 -5.68
CA ALA A 64 39.70 32.08 -5.40
C ALA A 64 39.42 33.29 -4.47
N ALA A 65 39.57 33.05 -3.16
CA ALA A 65 40.43 33.89 -2.32
C ALA A 65 40.81 33.10 -1.05
N THR A 66 42.08 32.76 -0.97
CA THR A 66 42.73 32.03 0.11
C THR A 66 42.98 32.96 1.32
N THR A 67 43.08 32.32 2.49
CA THR A 67 43.83 32.69 3.70
C THR A 67 43.16 33.51 4.82
N THR A 68 43.11 32.79 5.97
CA THR A 68 43.29 33.19 7.37
C THR A 68 42.12 33.71 8.19
N THR A 69 42.01 33.14 9.40
CA THR A 69 41.12 33.42 10.54
C THR A 69 39.71 32.80 10.40
N GLU A 70 39.49 31.50 10.64
CA GLU A 70 39.54 30.79 11.94
C GLU A 70 38.88 31.58 13.08
N THR A 71 37.89 30.95 13.74
CA THR A 71 37.15 31.37 14.96
C THR A 71 35.79 32.10 14.85
N ALA A 72 34.93 31.81 13.86
CA ALA A 72 33.52 32.23 13.96
C ALA A 72 32.43 31.36 13.28
N ASN A 73 32.73 30.17 12.76
CA ASN A 73 31.73 29.31 12.08
C ASN A 73 31.68 27.87 12.63
N ALA A 74 31.75 27.72 13.95
CA ALA A 74 31.74 26.42 14.62
C ALA A 74 30.39 26.06 15.28
N THR A 75 29.23 26.53 14.78
CA THR A 75 27.96 26.27 15.49
C THR A 75 26.79 25.73 14.66
N LEU A 76 26.76 25.81 13.34
CA LEU A 76 25.57 25.37 12.60
C LEU A 76 25.94 24.83 11.20
N LEU A 77 26.50 23.63 11.12
CA LEU A 77 26.29 22.68 10.02
C LEU A 77 26.89 21.31 10.38
N ALA A 78 26.14 20.24 10.07
CA ALA A 78 26.51 18.82 10.13
C ALA A 78 26.43 18.08 11.48
N CYS A 79 25.25 18.07 12.11
CA CYS A 79 24.80 16.89 12.85
C CYS A 79 24.25 15.85 11.86
N ALA A 80 25.11 15.37 10.96
CA ALA A 80 24.80 14.31 10.00
C ALA A 80 25.80 13.16 10.19
N GLN A 81 25.81 12.58 11.39
CA GLN A 81 26.36 11.24 11.55
C GLN A 81 25.24 10.27 11.16
N ALA A 82 25.43 9.55 10.06
CA ALA A 82 24.62 8.39 9.75
C ALA A 82 24.70 7.42 10.96
N PRO A 83 23.58 6.80 11.36
CA PRO A 83 23.61 5.88 12.50
C PRO A 83 24.58 4.73 12.20
N ASP A 84 25.39 4.37 13.20
CA ASP A 84 26.30 3.22 13.12
C ASP A 84 25.49 1.94 12.87
N LEU A 85 25.67 1.35 11.68
CA LEU A 85 24.95 0.17 11.23
C LEU A 85 25.79 -1.09 11.55
N PHE A 86 25.32 -1.96 12.44
CA PHE A 86 25.97 -3.25 12.73
C PHE A 86 25.21 -4.39 12.06
N TYR A 87 25.91 -5.37 11.46
CA TYR A 87 25.35 -6.56 10.82
C TYR A 87 25.35 -7.76 11.78
N LEU A 88 24.30 -8.58 11.74
CA LEU A 88 24.23 -9.85 12.46
C LEU A 88 23.93 -11.00 11.48
N GLY A 89 24.96 -11.74 11.07
CA GLY A 89 24.85 -12.88 10.15
C GLY A 89 26.20 -13.41 9.67
N ASP A 90 26.27 -14.68 9.27
CA ASP A 90 27.50 -15.34 8.77
C ASP A 90 27.77 -15.07 7.28
N ASN A 91 26.94 -14.24 6.65
CA ASN A 91 27.00 -13.96 5.22
C ASN A 91 26.50 -12.53 4.96
N GLU A 92 27.10 -11.85 3.99
CA GLU A 92 26.80 -10.45 3.63
C GLU A 92 25.35 -10.21 3.16
N THR A 93 24.56 -11.27 3.06
CA THR A 93 23.16 -11.30 2.60
C THR A 93 22.11 -11.33 3.72
N LEU A 94 22.51 -11.42 5.00
CA LEU A 94 21.60 -11.38 6.16
C LEU A 94 21.67 -10.00 6.85
N TYR A 95 20.76 -9.11 6.47
CA TYR A 95 20.72 -7.75 6.98
C TYR A 95 19.81 -7.63 8.22
N LEU A 96 20.41 -7.62 9.41
CA LEU A 96 19.81 -7.05 10.61
C LEU A 96 20.67 -5.85 10.99
N ARG A 97 20.09 -4.65 11.02
CA ARG A 97 20.80 -3.37 11.14
C ARG A 97 20.58 -2.82 12.55
N TYR A 98 21.58 -2.78 13.42
CA TYR A 98 21.42 -2.26 14.79
C TYR A 98 21.61 -0.72 14.87
N LEU A 99 20.98 -0.06 15.84
CA LEU A 99 21.15 1.35 16.22
C LEU A 99 21.68 1.37 17.67
N ASN A 100 22.97 1.67 17.89
CA ASN A 100 23.48 1.97 19.24
C ASN A 100 23.60 3.48 19.44
N SER A 101 22.93 4.02 20.45
CA SER A 101 23.04 5.45 20.81
C SER A 101 24.18 5.76 21.79
N THR A 102 25.10 4.84 22.05
CA THR A 102 26.11 4.97 23.13
C THR A 102 27.57 4.89 22.70
N ARG A 103 27.89 4.88 21.40
CA ARG A 103 29.28 4.93 20.94
C ARG A 103 29.45 5.91 19.78
N GLN A 104 30.39 6.85 19.93
CA GLN A 104 31.06 7.45 18.79
C GLN A 104 32.08 6.43 18.30
N LEU A 105 31.97 5.94 17.06
CA LEU A 105 33.05 5.19 16.43
C LEU A 105 33.46 5.88 15.14
N GLN A 106 34.61 6.55 15.19
CA GLN A 106 35.43 6.74 14.01
C GLN A 106 35.96 5.37 13.59
N ASN A 107 35.72 4.97 12.34
CA ASN A 107 36.38 3.85 11.65
C ASN A 107 36.39 2.49 12.39
N ALA A 108 35.25 2.03 12.93
CA ALA A 108 35.16 0.66 13.44
C ALA A 108 34.59 -0.29 12.37
N LYS A 109 35.43 -1.21 11.86
CA LYS A 109 34.94 -2.45 11.24
C LYS A 109 34.20 -3.25 12.30
N VAL A 110 32.92 -3.50 12.07
CA VAL A 110 32.09 -4.35 12.92
C VAL A 110 32.18 -5.77 12.40
N GLU A 111 32.77 -6.66 13.20
CA GLU A 111 32.75 -8.10 12.94
C GLU A 111 31.29 -8.61 13.04
N PRO A 112 30.78 -9.29 12.00
CA PRO A 112 29.45 -9.89 12.03
C PRO A 112 29.35 -10.88 13.20
N LYS A 113 28.31 -10.77 14.03
CA LYS A 113 28.01 -11.80 15.04
C LYS A 113 26.96 -12.77 14.52
N THR A 114 27.26 -14.06 14.57
CA THR A 114 26.31 -15.13 14.31
C THR A 114 25.15 -15.07 15.28
N ILE A 115 23.92 -15.01 14.76
CA ILE A 115 22.73 -15.15 15.58
C ILE A 115 22.44 -16.64 15.76
N LYS A 116 22.58 -17.11 16.99
CA LYS A 116 22.19 -18.46 17.39
C LYS A 116 20.78 -18.46 17.96
N ALA A 117 20.13 -19.63 17.99
CA ALA A 117 18.78 -19.79 18.55
C ALA A 117 18.69 -19.32 20.02
N GLU A 118 19.79 -19.43 20.77
CA GLU A 118 19.93 -18.90 22.14
C GLU A 118 19.77 -17.37 22.25
N ASN A 119 19.88 -16.63 21.13
CA ASN A 119 19.76 -15.16 21.12
C ASN A 119 18.32 -14.67 20.86
N LYS A 120 17.33 -15.56 20.73
CA LYS A 120 15.94 -15.19 20.41
C LYS A 120 15.36 -14.12 21.35
N GLU A 121 15.54 -14.29 22.66
CA GLU A 121 15.04 -13.34 23.66
C GLU A 121 15.72 -11.98 23.55
N LEU A 122 17.05 -11.98 23.42
CA LEU A 122 17.83 -10.77 23.23
C LEU A 122 17.38 -10.00 21.98
N ILE A 123 17.22 -10.69 20.85
CA ILE A 123 16.81 -10.08 19.58
C ILE A 123 15.40 -9.50 19.66
N THR A 124 14.49 -10.22 20.30
CA THR A 124 13.14 -9.73 20.57
C THR A 124 13.17 -8.48 21.45
N GLN A 125 14.03 -8.45 22.47
CA GLN A 125 14.18 -7.29 23.35
C GLN A 125 14.78 -6.09 22.62
N LEU A 126 15.85 -6.27 21.84
CA LEU A 126 16.46 -5.20 21.05
C LEU A 126 15.47 -4.60 20.04
N TRP A 127 14.59 -5.42 19.47
CA TRP A 127 13.51 -4.95 18.63
C TRP A 127 12.49 -4.11 19.39
N ARG A 128 12.00 -4.60 20.53
CA ARG A 128 11.04 -3.91 21.39
C ARG A 128 11.58 -2.56 21.88
N ASP A 129 12.85 -2.52 22.23
CA ASP A 129 13.55 -1.32 22.68
C ASP A 129 13.87 -0.35 21.53
N ARG A 130 13.46 -0.67 20.29
CA ARG A 130 13.75 0.11 19.06
C ARG A 130 15.24 0.32 18.80
N ARG A 131 16.08 -0.59 19.29
CA ARG A 131 17.53 -0.59 19.09
C ARG A 131 17.94 -1.42 17.87
N MET A 132 16.99 -2.11 17.23
CA MET A 132 17.24 -2.94 16.05
C MET A 132 16.33 -2.52 14.89
N ILE A 133 16.87 -2.57 13.68
CA ILE A 133 16.19 -2.47 12.39
C ILE A 133 16.21 -3.85 11.74
N VAL A 134 15.04 -4.34 11.33
CA VAL A 134 14.90 -5.64 10.66
C VAL A 134 14.81 -5.40 9.16
N HIS A 135 15.86 -5.73 8.42
CA HIS A 135 15.81 -5.63 6.95
C HIS A 135 15.27 -6.92 6.32
N ASP A 136 15.68 -8.10 6.79
CA ASP A 136 15.03 -9.36 6.40
C ASP A 136 13.97 -9.81 7.41
N LYS A 137 12.71 -9.52 7.10
CA LYS A 137 11.55 -9.90 7.90
C LYS A 137 11.33 -11.41 7.96
N ALA A 138 11.64 -12.15 6.89
CA ALA A 138 11.45 -13.60 6.85
C ALA A 138 12.48 -14.30 7.74
N ALA A 139 13.75 -13.89 7.66
CA ALA A 139 14.79 -14.37 8.54
C ALA A 139 14.50 -14.05 10.02
N TYR A 140 14.06 -12.82 10.32
CA TYR A 140 13.67 -12.43 11.67
C TYR A 140 12.53 -13.29 12.22
N ARG A 141 11.47 -13.53 11.43
CA ARG A 141 10.36 -14.39 11.85
C ARG A 141 10.77 -15.84 12.06
N LYS A 142 11.57 -16.40 11.15
CA LYS A 142 12.08 -17.77 11.30
C LYS A 142 12.87 -17.94 12.60
N LEU A 143 13.63 -16.91 12.99
CA LEU A 143 14.37 -16.90 14.24
C LEU A 143 13.47 -16.75 15.48
N VAL A 144 12.54 -15.79 15.45
CA VAL A 144 11.76 -15.41 16.63
C VAL A 144 10.55 -16.31 16.84
N ASP A 145 9.79 -16.61 15.80
CA ASP A 145 8.57 -17.41 15.92
C ASP A 145 8.90 -18.91 15.99
N GLY A 146 9.97 -19.34 15.31
CA GLY A 146 10.30 -20.75 15.13
C GLY A 146 9.26 -21.46 14.24
N GLY A 147 9.60 -22.66 13.75
CA GLY A 147 8.72 -23.45 12.89
C GLY A 147 8.91 -23.21 11.39
N ASP A 148 8.09 -23.90 10.59
CA ASP A 148 8.07 -23.73 9.14
C ASP A 148 7.41 -22.41 8.72
N THR A 149 7.74 -21.96 7.51
CA THR A 149 7.32 -20.65 7.00
C THR A 149 5.80 -20.56 6.84
N ALA A 150 5.14 -21.63 6.38
CA ALA A 150 3.70 -21.59 6.09
C ALA A 150 2.85 -21.54 7.36
N THR A 151 3.16 -22.35 8.37
CA THR A 151 2.45 -22.34 9.66
C THR A 151 2.64 -21.01 10.37
N THR A 152 3.84 -20.43 10.28
CA THR A 152 4.13 -19.10 10.82
C THR A 152 3.34 -18.00 10.11
N GLN A 153 3.28 -18.05 8.78
CA GLN A 153 2.49 -17.11 7.97
C GLN A 153 1.00 -17.22 8.27
N LEU A 154 0.46 -18.43 8.32
CA LEU A 154 -0.95 -18.69 8.65
C LEU A 154 -1.29 -18.17 10.06
N SER A 155 -0.47 -18.50 11.06
CA SER A 155 -0.66 -18.02 12.43
C SER A 155 -0.61 -16.49 12.52
N GLY A 156 0.29 -15.86 11.76
CA GLY A 156 0.35 -14.41 11.62
C GLY A 156 -0.89 -13.81 10.94
N GLY A 157 -1.41 -14.49 9.92
CA GLY A 157 -2.67 -14.16 9.25
C GLY A 157 -3.85 -14.21 10.21
N CYS A 158 -4.03 -15.31 10.95
CA CYS A 158 -5.09 -15.46 11.94
C CYS A 158 -5.05 -14.37 13.01
N ARG A 159 -3.85 -14.07 13.57
CA ARG A 159 -3.69 -13.00 14.57
C ARG A 159 -4.07 -11.64 14.00
N ARG A 160 -3.69 -11.36 12.76
CA ARG A 160 -4.01 -10.09 12.10
C ARG A 160 -5.50 -9.97 11.79
N ALA A 161 -6.11 -11.04 11.26
CA ALA A 161 -7.55 -11.09 11.02
C ALA A 161 -8.34 -10.85 12.33
N ALA A 162 -7.92 -11.49 13.42
CA ALA A 162 -8.54 -11.31 14.73
C ALA A 162 -8.47 -9.84 15.18
N ALA A 163 -7.28 -9.23 15.13
CA ALA A 163 -7.10 -7.83 15.47
C ALA A 163 -7.98 -6.91 14.59
N ILE A 164 -8.01 -7.13 13.27
CA ILE A 164 -8.86 -6.35 12.35
C ILE A 164 -10.32 -6.45 12.77
N TRP A 165 -10.85 -7.66 13.04
CA TRP A 165 -12.25 -7.83 13.40
C TRP A 165 -12.60 -7.31 14.80
N ASP A 166 -11.67 -7.39 15.74
CA ASP A 166 -11.84 -6.83 17.09
C ASP A 166 -11.82 -5.30 17.05
N ASP A 167 -10.99 -4.73 16.17
CA ASP A 167 -10.84 -3.29 15.94
C ASP A 167 -11.93 -2.69 15.03
N ASN A 168 -12.56 -3.51 14.17
CA ASN A 168 -13.58 -3.08 13.21
C ASN A 168 -14.93 -2.78 13.87
N ARG A 169 -14.90 -2.02 14.96
CA ARG A 169 -16.03 -1.52 15.75
C ARG A 169 -15.66 -0.16 16.32
N GLY A 170 -16.62 0.75 16.46
CA GLY A 170 -16.39 2.06 17.08
C GLY A 170 -15.68 3.07 16.15
N PRO A 171 -14.50 3.63 16.50
CA PRO A 171 -13.87 4.72 15.71
C PRO A 171 -13.55 4.36 14.25
N ASP A 172 -13.18 3.11 13.99
CA ASP A 172 -12.86 2.62 12.65
C ASP A 172 -14.13 2.55 11.78
N GLU A 173 -15.25 2.10 12.34
CA GLU A 173 -16.56 2.15 11.69
C GLU A 173 -17.00 3.59 11.44
N ALA A 174 -16.80 4.51 12.40
CA ALA A 174 -17.15 5.93 12.22
C ALA A 174 -16.36 6.58 11.06
N SER A 175 -15.05 6.29 10.96
CA SER A 175 -14.20 6.78 9.88
C SER A 175 -14.64 6.21 8.52
N ALA A 176 -15.04 4.93 8.49
CA ALA A 176 -15.60 4.30 7.30
C ALA A 176 -16.95 4.90 6.89
N VAL A 177 -17.83 5.18 7.85
CA VAL A 177 -19.11 5.88 7.63
C VAL A 177 -18.87 7.27 7.05
N ASP A 178 -17.91 8.03 7.56
CA ASP A 178 -17.59 9.37 7.05
C ASP A 178 -17.02 9.31 5.62
N TYR A 179 -16.24 8.28 5.29
CA TYR A 179 -15.84 8.00 3.91
C TYR A 179 -17.06 7.70 3.02
N ILE A 180 -18.01 6.87 3.46
CA ILE A 180 -19.21 6.57 2.68
C ILE A 180 -20.07 7.83 2.48
N LYS A 181 -20.24 8.67 3.49
CA LYS A 181 -20.96 9.95 3.37
C LYS A 181 -20.32 10.88 2.32
N LEU A 182 -19.00 10.86 2.22
CA LEU A 182 -18.26 11.68 1.26
C LEU A 182 -18.47 11.22 -0.18
N VAL A 183 -18.46 9.90 -0.41
CA VAL A 183 -18.45 9.34 -1.77
C VAL A 183 -19.85 9.01 -2.26
N LYS A 184 -20.66 8.40 -1.40
CA LYS A 184 -21.94 7.80 -1.75
C LYS A 184 -22.92 7.76 -0.56
N PRO A 185 -23.34 8.94 -0.06
CA PRO A 185 -24.14 9.05 1.16
C PRO A 185 -25.48 8.31 1.09
N GLU A 186 -26.03 8.10 -0.10
CA GLU A 186 -27.28 7.37 -0.30
C GLU A 186 -27.22 5.90 0.13
N LEU A 187 -26.01 5.32 0.28
CA LEU A 187 -25.85 3.97 0.81
C LEU A 187 -26.07 3.87 2.32
N LEU A 188 -26.08 5.00 3.03
CA LEU A 188 -26.40 5.06 4.45
C LEU A 188 -27.88 5.40 4.70
N LEU A 189 -28.67 5.56 3.63
CA LEU A 189 -30.08 5.93 3.71
C LEU A 189 -30.97 4.73 3.33
N ASN A 190 -32.11 4.62 4.03
CA ASN A 190 -33.26 3.78 3.65
C ASN A 190 -33.00 2.26 3.52
N ASP A 191 -32.19 1.66 4.39
CA ASP A 191 -31.88 0.21 4.42
C ASP A 191 -31.54 -0.40 3.05
N ARG A 192 -31.07 0.44 2.12
CA ARG A 192 -30.76 0.04 0.75
C ARG A 192 -29.53 -0.86 0.79
N ARG A 193 -29.68 -2.09 0.30
CA ARG A 193 -28.53 -2.97 0.10
C ARG A 193 -27.66 -2.45 -1.07
N PRO A 194 -26.34 -2.29 -0.88
CA PRO A 194 -25.44 -1.91 -1.96
C PRO A 194 -25.48 -2.89 -3.13
N THR A 195 -25.48 -2.37 -4.35
CA THR A 195 -25.31 -3.18 -5.57
C THR A 195 -23.83 -3.38 -5.89
N ARG A 196 -23.53 -4.26 -6.86
CA ARG A 196 -22.18 -4.40 -7.43
C ARG A 196 -21.64 -3.06 -7.96
N ASP A 197 -22.47 -2.30 -8.68
CA ASP A 197 -22.10 -0.98 -9.20
C ASP A 197 -21.78 0.00 -8.08
N ASP A 198 -22.55 -0.03 -6.98
CA ASP A 198 -22.30 0.82 -5.83
C ASP A 198 -20.92 0.53 -5.21
N LEU A 199 -20.55 -0.74 -5.06
CA LEU A 199 -19.24 -1.14 -4.54
C LEU A 199 -18.11 -0.80 -5.51
N LEU A 200 -18.32 -0.96 -6.81
CA LEU A 200 -17.34 -0.59 -7.83
C LEU A 200 -17.05 0.91 -7.84
N VAL A 201 -18.07 1.75 -7.60
CA VAL A 201 -17.89 3.20 -7.41
C VAL A 201 -17.02 3.48 -6.19
N LEU A 202 -17.31 2.84 -5.04
CA LEU A 202 -16.51 3.01 -3.82
C LEU A 202 -15.06 2.55 -4.01
N LEU A 203 -14.83 1.43 -4.70
CA LEU A 203 -13.50 0.89 -4.99
C LEU A 203 -12.67 1.84 -5.87
N ARG A 204 -13.30 2.41 -6.91
CA ARG A 204 -12.64 3.36 -7.82
C ARG A 204 -12.28 4.66 -7.11
N ASP A 205 -13.21 5.24 -6.35
CA ASP A 205 -12.93 6.44 -5.54
C ASP A 205 -11.81 6.15 -4.54
N PHE A 206 -11.84 5.00 -3.87
CA PHE A 206 -10.81 4.61 -2.90
C PHE A 206 -9.42 4.61 -3.54
N LYS A 207 -9.25 3.93 -4.69
CA LYS A 207 -7.97 3.83 -5.40
C LYS A 207 -7.45 5.19 -5.87
N GLU A 208 -8.35 6.06 -6.33
CA GLU A 208 -8.00 7.42 -6.78
C GLU A 208 -7.62 8.34 -5.61
N ARG A 209 -8.42 8.33 -4.55
CA ARG A 209 -8.27 9.19 -3.37
C ARG A 209 -7.10 8.80 -2.49
N TYR A 210 -6.76 7.51 -2.46
CA TYR A 210 -5.68 6.90 -1.70
C TYR A 210 -4.74 6.10 -2.61
N PRO A 211 -3.89 6.75 -3.44
CA PRO A 211 -2.99 6.07 -4.34
C PRO A 211 -2.05 5.11 -3.61
N TYR A 212 -1.80 3.94 -4.18
CA TYR A 212 -0.93 2.91 -3.58
C TYR A 212 0.46 3.47 -3.26
N TYR A 213 0.88 3.36 -2.00
CA TYR A 213 2.16 3.91 -1.57
C TYR A 213 3.34 3.02 -1.97
N ARG A 214 4.04 3.45 -3.02
CA ARG A 214 5.22 2.75 -3.59
C ARG A 214 6.55 3.09 -2.90
N GLY A 215 6.53 3.79 -1.76
CA GLY A 215 7.76 4.17 -1.05
C GLY A 215 8.37 5.48 -1.54
N ALA A 216 7.57 6.46 -1.96
CA ALA A 216 8.09 7.79 -2.30
C ALA A 216 8.54 8.56 -1.05
N CYS A 217 9.59 9.37 -1.18
CA CYS A 217 10.14 10.18 -0.10
C CYS A 217 9.09 11.19 0.40
N ALA A 218 8.91 11.29 1.71
CA ALA A 218 7.94 12.20 2.32
C ALA A 218 8.27 13.70 2.11
N VAL A 219 9.52 14.03 1.74
CA VAL A 219 9.98 15.40 1.56
C VAL A 219 10.04 15.80 0.08
N CYS A 220 10.74 15.02 -0.75
CA CYS A 220 10.97 15.37 -2.15
C CYS A 220 10.16 14.56 -3.17
N GLY A 221 9.43 13.53 -2.74
CA GLY A 221 8.62 12.67 -3.60
C GLY A 221 9.42 11.67 -4.47
N SER A 222 10.75 11.70 -4.42
CA SER A 222 11.62 10.76 -5.17
C SER A 222 11.52 9.33 -4.65
N GLU A 223 12.00 8.37 -5.43
CA GLU A 223 12.13 6.97 -4.99
C GLU A 223 13.06 6.83 -3.78
N THR A 224 12.85 5.76 -3.02
CA THR A 224 13.62 5.49 -1.80
C THR A 224 13.99 4.03 -1.68
N GLU A 225 15.15 3.78 -1.08
CA GLU A 225 15.63 2.45 -0.78
C GLU A 225 15.07 1.94 0.54
N PHE A 226 14.73 0.65 0.59
CA PHE A 226 14.26 0.02 1.82
C PHE A 226 15.43 -0.16 2.78
N VAL A 227 15.34 0.47 3.96
CA VAL A 227 16.35 0.33 5.01
C VAL A 227 16.03 -0.88 5.89
N GLY A 228 14.76 -1.04 6.25
CA GLY A 228 14.26 -2.09 7.13
C GLY A 228 13.04 -1.62 7.92
N GLU A 229 12.50 -2.47 8.76
CA GLU A 229 11.42 -2.13 9.68
C GLU A 229 12.02 -1.77 11.06
N ILE A 230 11.30 -0.99 11.87
CA ILE A 230 11.51 -0.83 13.32
C ILE A 230 10.22 -1.09 14.11
N LYS A 231 10.30 -1.38 15.41
CA LYS A 231 9.13 -1.33 16.29
C LYS A 231 8.54 0.09 16.27
N ALA A 232 7.21 0.18 16.20
CA ALA A 232 6.51 1.45 16.30
C ALA A 232 6.78 2.13 17.66
N SER A 233 6.77 3.46 17.68
CA SER A 233 6.79 4.22 18.93
C SER A 233 5.46 4.12 19.67
N GLN A 234 5.45 4.43 20.96
CA GLN A 234 4.21 4.47 21.76
C GLN A 234 3.14 5.38 21.14
N SER A 235 3.55 6.53 20.60
CA SER A 235 2.62 7.44 19.91
C SER A 235 2.07 6.85 18.61
N GLU A 236 2.88 6.12 17.84
CA GLU A 236 2.42 5.46 16.61
C GLU A 236 1.54 4.24 16.91
N GLU A 237 1.84 3.50 17.97
CA GLU A 237 0.97 2.42 18.46
C GLU A 237 -0.40 2.96 18.85
N THR A 238 -0.43 4.06 19.60
CA THR A 238 -1.68 4.65 20.09
C THR A 238 -2.49 5.28 18.95
N ALA A 239 -1.83 6.02 18.06
CA ALA A 239 -2.53 6.79 17.02
C ALA A 239 -2.87 5.98 15.76
N ALA A 240 -2.14 4.89 15.49
CA ALA A 240 -2.28 4.14 14.23
C ALA A 240 -2.49 2.63 14.44
N LYS A 241 -2.60 2.17 15.70
CA LYS A 241 -2.58 0.74 16.07
C LYS A 241 -1.43 -0.02 15.41
N ALA A 242 -0.30 0.66 15.20
CA ALA A 242 0.80 0.17 14.39
C ALA A 242 1.73 -0.73 15.19
N GLY A 243 1.99 -1.94 14.68
CA GLY A 243 3.00 -2.81 15.28
C GLY A 243 4.44 -2.42 14.91
N ARG A 244 4.62 -1.80 13.74
CA ARG A 244 5.93 -1.55 13.14
C ARG A 244 5.92 -0.35 12.17
N VAL A 245 7.11 0.13 11.84
CA VAL A 245 7.35 1.23 10.90
C VAL A 245 8.40 0.80 9.90
N GLU A 246 8.11 0.92 8.61
CA GLU A 246 9.08 0.75 7.54
C GLU A 246 9.90 2.03 7.38
N LEU A 247 11.22 1.89 7.32
CA LEU A 247 12.17 2.96 7.09
C LEU A 247 12.67 2.91 5.66
N ARG A 248 12.66 4.06 5.00
CA ARG A 248 13.20 4.20 3.65
C ARG A 248 14.13 5.39 3.50
N SER A 249 15.29 5.17 2.90
CA SER A 249 16.32 6.20 2.70
C SER A 249 16.20 6.84 1.33
N CYS A 250 16.39 8.15 1.26
CA CYS A 250 16.38 8.90 0.02
C CYS A 250 17.71 9.64 -0.18
N ASP A 251 18.13 9.80 -1.44
CA ASP A 251 19.34 10.55 -1.82
C ASP A 251 19.30 12.02 -1.40
N CYS A 252 18.12 12.56 -1.10
CA CYS A 252 17.99 13.89 -0.49
C CYS A 252 18.44 13.96 0.98
N GLY A 253 18.89 12.84 1.55
CA GLY A 253 19.33 12.71 2.95
C GLY A 253 18.21 12.47 3.95
N HIS A 254 16.95 12.41 3.50
CA HIS A 254 15.80 12.15 4.37
C HIS A 254 15.51 10.65 4.53
N VAL A 255 15.20 10.23 5.76
CA VAL A 255 14.68 8.89 6.05
C VAL A 255 13.17 8.98 6.25
N THR A 256 12.42 8.48 5.28
CA THR A 256 10.96 8.41 5.33
C THR A 256 10.51 7.28 6.24
N ARG A 257 9.58 7.60 7.13
CA ARG A 257 8.87 6.63 7.96
C ARG A 257 7.54 6.27 7.32
N PHE A 258 7.33 5.00 7.06
CA PHE A 258 6.03 4.46 6.65
C PHE A 258 5.45 3.62 7.78
N VAL A 259 4.57 4.25 8.57
CA VAL A 259 3.87 3.61 9.67
C VAL A 259 2.90 2.57 9.12
N ARG A 260 3.07 1.30 9.50
CA ARG A 260 2.21 0.19 9.07
C ARG A 260 0.97 0.17 9.96
N ALA A 261 0.02 1.02 9.63
CA ALA A 261 -1.18 1.26 10.43
C ALA A 261 -2.17 0.09 10.34
N ASN A 262 -2.92 -0.13 11.42
CA ASN A 262 -4.14 -0.93 11.41
C ASN A 262 -5.39 -0.08 11.71
N ASP A 263 -5.21 1.15 12.18
CA ASP A 263 -6.29 2.11 12.40
C ASP A 263 -6.78 2.74 11.08
N VAL A 264 -8.09 2.73 10.87
CA VAL A 264 -8.75 3.19 9.63
C VAL A 264 -8.69 4.70 9.54
N GLY A 265 -8.96 5.40 10.63
CA GLY A 265 -8.92 6.87 10.66
C GLY A 265 -7.53 7.40 10.32
N TYR A 266 -6.48 6.76 10.84
CA TYR A 266 -5.10 7.09 10.52
C TYR A 266 -4.77 6.82 9.05
N ALA A 267 -5.19 5.69 8.49
CA ALA A 267 -4.93 5.33 7.10
C ALA A 267 -5.65 6.27 6.12
N LEU A 268 -6.94 6.54 6.36
CA LEU A 268 -7.78 7.36 5.47
C LEU A 268 -7.54 8.87 5.65
N HIS A 269 -7.38 9.37 6.88
CA HIS A 269 -7.39 10.81 7.13
C HIS A 269 -6.02 11.37 7.46
N ALA A 270 -5.27 10.74 8.36
CA ALA A 270 -4.02 11.30 8.86
C ALA A 270 -2.85 11.09 7.88
N SER A 271 -2.59 9.85 7.50
CA SER A 271 -1.44 9.48 6.68
C SER A 271 -1.72 9.51 5.19
N ARG A 272 -2.95 9.17 4.77
CA ARG A 272 -3.37 9.02 3.37
C ARG A 272 -2.38 8.16 2.56
N ARG A 273 -1.78 7.16 3.21
CA ARG A 273 -0.75 6.28 2.64
C ARG A 273 -1.02 4.86 3.11
N GLY A 274 -1.05 3.92 2.17
CA GLY A 274 -1.13 2.51 2.48
C GLY A 274 -0.80 1.62 1.30
N ARG A 275 -0.77 0.32 1.57
CA ARG A 275 -0.65 -0.77 0.61
C ARG A 275 -1.79 -1.75 0.83
N CYS A 276 -1.75 -2.93 0.21
CA CYS A 276 -2.78 -3.97 0.37
C CYS A 276 -3.13 -4.24 1.84
N GLY A 277 -2.12 -4.27 2.71
CA GLY A 277 -2.29 -4.44 4.15
C GLY A 277 -3.23 -3.43 4.78
N GLU A 278 -2.98 -2.13 4.61
CA GLU A 278 -3.78 -1.06 5.19
C GLU A 278 -5.13 -0.93 4.46
N TYR A 279 -5.11 -1.09 3.13
CA TYR A 279 -6.29 -0.87 2.29
C TYR A 279 -7.36 -1.94 2.46
N SER A 280 -6.98 -3.21 2.55
CA SER A 280 -7.93 -4.30 2.82
C SER A 280 -8.59 -4.16 4.21
N ALA A 281 -7.84 -3.74 5.23
CA ALA A 281 -8.41 -3.51 6.57
C ALA A 281 -9.38 -2.31 6.59
N CYS A 282 -9.01 -1.21 5.94
CA CYS A 282 -9.88 -0.04 5.80
C CYS A 282 -11.15 -0.38 5.01
N PHE A 283 -11.01 -1.07 3.89
CA PHE A 283 -12.13 -1.38 3.02
C PHE A 283 -13.06 -2.43 3.64
N LEU A 284 -12.54 -3.35 4.46
CA LEU A 284 -13.39 -4.21 5.29
C LEU A 284 -14.29 -3.38 6.21
N SER A 285 -13.76 -2.30 6.79
CA SER A 285 -14.53 -1.40 7.66
C SER A 285 -15.61 -0.62 6.88
N VAL A 286 -15.35 -0.31 5.61
CA VAL A 286 -16.37 0.23 4.69
C VAL A 286 -17.47 -0.78 4.44
N LEU A 287 -17.12 -2.05 4.20
CA LEU A 287 -18.11 -3.11 3.95
C LEU A 287 -18.96 -3.41 5.18
N THR A 288 -18.38 -3.41 6.38
CA THR A 288 -19.12 -3.59 7.64
C THR A 288 -19.99 -2.38 7.99
N ALA A 289 -19.52 -1.15 7.73
CA ALA A 289 -20.33 0.06 7.87
C ALA A 289 -21.58 0.04 6.95
N LEU A 290 -21.46 -0.57 5.77
CA LEU A 290 -22.58 -0.85 4.86
C LEU A 290 -23.45 -2.04 5.27
N LYS A 291 -23.18 -2.65 6.43
CA LYS A 291 -23.90 -3.80 6.99
C LYS A 291 -23.91 -5.03 6.08
N LEU A 292 -22.85 -5.21 5.29
CA LEU A 292 -22.64 -6.41 4.49
C LEU A 292 -21.95 -7.51 5.32
N GLU A 293 -22.33 -8.76 5.10
CA GLU A 293 -21.50 -9.90 5.50
C GLU A 293 -20.19 -9.81 4.72
N ALA A 294 -19.07 -9.66 5.40
CA ALA A 294 -17.76 -9.45 4.79
C ALA A 294 -16.70 -10.40 5.35
N ARG A 295 -15.66 -10.65 4.57
CA ARG A 295 -14.47 -11.42 4.96
C ARG A 295 -13.22 -10.64 4.60
N TRP A 296 -12.22 -10.69 5.48
CA TRP A 296 -10.87 -10.29 5.15
C TRP A 296 -10.12 -11.49 4.62
N VAL A 297 -9.55 -11.39 3.43
CA VAL A 297 -8.92 -12.52 2.75
C VAL A 297 -7.41 -12.37 2.76
N PHE A 298 -6.71 -13.43 3.16
CA PHE A 298 -5.26 -13.49 3.28
C PHE A 298 -4.69 -14.58 2.38
N ASP A 299 -3.87 -14.17 1.42
CA ASP A 299 -3.03 -15.03 0.61
C ASP A 299 -1.62 -15.07 1.21
N THR A 300 -1.13 -16.28 1.50
CA THR A 300 0.21 -16.47 2.08
C THR A 300 1.34 -15.98 1.17
N THR A 301 1.06 -15.73 -0.10
CA THR A 301 1.98 -15.12 -1.07
C THR A 301 1.97 -13.57 -1.03
N ASP A 302 1.88 -13.01 0.17
CA ASP A 302 1.99 -11.57 0.51
C ASP A 302 0.95 -10.66 -0.16
N HIS A 303 -0.32 -11.10 -0.22
CA HIS A 303 -1.42 -10.23 -0.65
C HIS A 303 -2.68 -10.43 0.19
N VAL A 304 -3.48 -9.38 0.29
CA VAL A 304 -4.70 -9.34 1.12
C VAL A 304 -5.76 -8.48 0.46
N TRP A 305 -7.02 -8.86 0.62
CA TRP A 305 -8.17 -8.19 0.01
C TRP A 305 -9.44 -8.49 0.82
N CYS A 306 -10.62 -8.24 0.26
CA CYS A 306 -11.90 -8.47 0.92
C CYS A 306 -12.85 -9.34 0.08
N GLU A 307 -13.81 -9.96 0.75
CA GLU A 307 -15.03 -10.47 0.12
C GLU A 307 -16.25 -9.87 0.81
N ALA A 308 -17.34 -9.73 0.06
CA ALA A 308 -18.63 -9.35 0.59
C ALA A 308 -19.74 -10.21 -0.02
N LYS A 309 -20.76 -10.52 0.78
CA LYS A 309 -21.88 -11.34 0.32
C LYS A 309 -22.93 -10.48 -0.37
N LEU A 310 -23.17 -10.74 -1.65
CA LEU A 310 -24.15 -10.04 -2.48
C LEU A 310 -25.10 -11.05 -3.12
N GLY A 311 -26.40 -10.91 -2.86
CA GLY A 311 -27.40 -11.83 -3.42
C GLY A 311 -27.24 -13.29 -2.97
N GLY A 312 -26.55 -13.54 -1.84
CA GLY A 312 -26.27 -14.88 -1.31
C GLY A 312 -24.87 -15.40 -1.65
N GLU A 313 -24.20 -14.82 -2.64
CA GLU A 313 -22.89 -15.25 -3.12
C GLU A 313 -21.77 -14.40 -2.54
N TRP A 314 -20.62 -15.02 -2.27
CA TRP A 314 -19.39 -14.29 -1.95
C TRP A 314 -18.81 -13.66 -3.20
N VAL A 315 -18.57 -12.35 -3.15
CA VAL A 315 -17.99 -11.58 -4.25
C VAL A 315 -16.63 -11.06 -3.80
N HIS A 316 -15.61 -11.24 -4.64
CA HIS A 316 -14.25 -10.72 -4.43
C HIS A 316 -14.20 -9.20 -4.59
N LEU A 317 -13.43 -8.52 -3.73
CA LEU A 317 -13.13 -7.08 -3.82
C LEU A 317 -11.65 -6.81 -3.50
N ASP A 318 -10.94 -6.17 -4.43
CA ASP A 318 -9.57 -5.67 -4.18
C ASP A 318 -9.53 -4.12 -4.26
N PRO A 319 -9.40 -3.43 -3.10
CA PRO A 319 -9.33 -1.97 -3.07
C PRO A 319 -8.01 -1.39 -3.62
N CYS A 320 -6.93 -2.18 -3.69
CA CYS A 320 -5.71 -1.74 -4.36
C CYS A 320 -5.92 -1.62 -5.86
N GLU A 321 -6.73 -2.51 -6.42
CA GLU A 321 -6.92 -2.62 -7.86
C GLU A 321 -8.20 -1.98 -8.37
N ALA A 322 -9.11 -1.62 -7.47
CA ALA A 322 -10.48 -1.25 -7.79
C ALA A 322 -11.20 -2.34 -8.59
N SER A 323 -10.95 -3.59 -8.19
CA SER A 323 -11.43 -4.80 -8.84
C SER A 323 -12.56 -5.43 -8.02
N LEU A 324 -13.57 -5.93 -8.71
CA LEU A 324 -14.79 -6.51 -8.14
C LEU A 324 -15.18 -7.75 -8.96
N ASP A 325 -15.39 -8.88 -8.29
CA ASP A 325 -15.78 -10.15 -8.91
C ASP A 325 -14.76 -10.67 -9.96
N GLU A 326 -13.46 -10.42 -9.71
CA GLU A 326 -12.36 -10.87 -10.59
C GLU A 326 -11.34 -11.71 -9.78
N PRO A 327 -11.75 -12.85 -9.18
CA PRO A 327 -10.88 -13.63 -8.31
C PRO A 327 -9.60 -14.15 -9.00
N GLU A 328 -9.63 -14.35 -10.32
CA GLU A 328 -8.50 -14.88 -11.08
C GLU A 328 -7.42 -13.82 -11.40
N ILE A 329 -7.61 -12.54 -11.03
CA ILE A 329 -6.66 -11.46 -11.31
C ILE A 329 -5.24 -11.77 -10.83
N TYR A 330 -5.12 -12.46 -9.69
CA TYR A 330 -3.83 -12.83 -9.08
C TYR A 330 -3.10 -13.91 -9.89
N GLN A 331 -3.83 -14.84 -10.49
CA GLN A 331 -3.25 -15.82 -11.41
C GLN A 331 -2.76 -15.12 -12.68
N GLY A 332 -3.50 -14.12 -13.15
CA GLY A 332 -3.09 -13.25 -14.26
C GLY A 332 -1.77 -12.51 -14.00
N TRP A 333 -1.39 -12.30 -12.73
CA TRP A 333 -0.09 -11.73 -12.36
C TRP A 333 1.05 -12.77 -12.34
N GLY A 334 0.74 -14.04 -12.61
CA GLY A 334 1.68 -15.14 -12.50
C GLY A 334 1.95 -15.57 -11.05
N LYS A 335 1.07 -15.23 -10.10
CA LYS A 335 1.22 -15.72 -8.72
C LYS A 335 0.99 -17.22 -8.65
N ASN A 336 1.84 -17.89 -7.87
CA ASN A 336 1.73 -19.31 -7.58
C ASN A 336 1.07 -19.50 -6.21
N GLY A 337 -0.25 -19.72 -6.19
CA GLY A 337 -1.02 -19.79 -4.95
C GLY A 337 -0.61 -20.97 -4.07
N THR A 338 -0.53 -20.77 -2.75
CA THR A 338 -0.28 -21.86 -1.78
C THR A 338 -1.45 -22.03 -0.83
N LEU A 339 -1.87 -20.94 -0.17
CA LEU A 339 -3.01 -20.94 0.73
C LEU A 339 -3.65 -19.56 0.73
N VAL A 340 -4.97 -19.53 0.55
CA VAL A 340 -5.81 -18.35 0.69
C VAL A 340 -6.88 -18.67 1.74
N VAL A 341 -6.95 -17.86 2.78
CA VAL A 341 -7.92 -18.01 3.88
C VAL A 341 -8.78 -16.76 3.97
N ALA A 342 -10.09 -16.96 3.97
CA ALA A 342 -11.06 -15.90 4.21
C ALA A 342 -11.48 -15.90 5.69
N PHE A 343 -11.40 -14.76 6.34
CA PHE A 343 -11.74 -14.57 7.75
C PHE A 343 -12.95 -13.65 7.87
N SER A 344 -14.09 -14.19 8.30
CA SER A 344 -15.18 -13.38 8.86
C SER A 344 -14.91 -13.08 10.34
N GLU A 345 -15.82 -12.38 11.00
CA GLU A 345 -15.71 -12.07 12.42
C GLU A 345 -15.48 -13.32 13.29
N ARG A 346 -16.21 -14.40 13.01
CA ARG A 346 -16.22 -15.62 13.86
C ARG A 346 -15.89 -16.92 13.14
N HIS A 347 -15.73 -16.89 11.81
CA HIS A 347 -15.49 -18.06 10.98
C HIS A 347 -14.29 -17.85 10.05
N ALA A 348 -13.52 -18.91 9.77
CA ALA A 348 -12.42 -18.88 8.82
C ALA A 348 -12.48 -20.06 7.85
N GLU A 349 -12.23 -19.79 6.56
CA GLU A 349 -12.42 -20.77 5.49
C GLU A 349 -11.22 -20.79 4.53
N ASP A 350 -10.77 -21.98 4.13
CA ASP A 350 -9.82 -22.15 3.03
C ASP A 350 -10.53 -21.93 1.69
N VAL A 351 -10.30 -20.75 1.10
CA VAL A 351 -10.89 -20.34 -0.18
C VAL A 351 -9.91 -20.47 -1.35
N THR A 352 -8.82 -21.23 -1.18
CA THR A 352 -7.75 -21.33 -2.19
C THR A 352 -8.26 -21.80 -3.55
N ALA A 353 -9.21 -22.74 -3.57
CA ALA A 353 -9.76 -23.28 -4.81
C ALA A 353 -10.55 -22.24 -5.63
N TYR A 354 -11.12 -21.22 -4.98
CA TYR A 354 -11.84 -20.14 -5.64
C TYR A 354 -10.89 -19.17 -6.36
N TYR A 355 -9.72 -18.90 -5.77
CA TYR A 355 -8.72 -17.96 -6.30
C TYR A 355 -7.68 -18.59 -7.23
N TYR A 356 -7.42 -19.90 -7.07
CA TYR A 356 -6.42 -20.64 -7.84
C TYR A 356 -6.99 -21.95 -8.43
N PRO A 357 -8.14 -21.94 -9.14
CA PRO A 357 -8.75 -23.14 -9.69
C PRO A 357 -7.82 -23.96 -10.60
N ASP A 358 -7.03 -23.28 -11.44
CA ASP A 358 -6.15 -23.91 -12.42
C ASP A 358 -4.87 -24.52 -11.81
N GLN A 359 -4.57 -24.17 -10.56
CA GLN A 359 -3.33 -24.60 -9.88
C GLN A 359 -3.57 -25.68 -8.82
N SER A 360 -4.77 -26.28 -8.75
CA SER A 360 -5.16 -27.20 -7.67
C SER A 360 -4.12 -28.30 -7.33
N LYS A 361 -3.52 -28.94 -8.35
CA LYS A 361 -2.48 -29.96 -8.16
C LYS A 361 -1.17 -29.38 -7.62
N ASP A 362 -0.79 -28.21 -8.12
CA ASP A 362 0.45 -27.54 -7.72
C ASP A 362 0.32 -26.94 -6.31
N VAL A 363 -0.86 -26.43 -5.95
CA VAL A 363 -1.20 -25.95 -4.61
C VAL A 363 -0.96 -27.06 -3.58
N ALA A 364 -1.49 -28.26 -3.81
CA ALA A 364 -1.30 -29.39 -2.90
C ALA A 364 0.19 -29.74 -2.73
N THR A 365 0.94 -29.73 -3.83
CA THR A 365 2.40 -29.97 -3.82
C THR A 365 3.15 -28.89 -3.04
N ARG A 366 2.79 -27.61 -3.22
CA ARG A 366 3.40 -26.47 -2.52
C ARG A 366 3.10 -26.51 -1.02
N ARG A 367 1.86 -26.79 -0.61
CA ARG A 367 1.50 -26.93 0.81
C ARG A 367 2.33 -27.99 1.52
N LEU A 368 2.50 -29.17 0.89
CA LEU A 368 3.34 -30.23 1.43
C LEU A 368 4.82 -29.80 1.53
N LYS A 369 5.34 -29.15 0.50
CA LYS A 369 6.72 -28.62 0.49
C LYS A 369 6.95 -27.59 1.60
N ASP A 370 5.94 -26.76 1.87
CA ASP A 370 6.03 -25.70 2.86
C ASP A 370 5.70 -26.18 4.30
N GLY A 371 5.45 -27.48 4.49
CA GLY A 371 5.15 -28.09 5.79
C GLY A 371 3.70 -27.93 6.27
N LEU A 372 2.84 -27.35 5.44
CA LEU A 372 1.45 -27.06 5.78
C LEU A 372 0.58 -28.31 5.57
N THR A 373 0.37 -29.08 6.63
CA THR A 373 -0.55 -30.23 6.61
C THR A 373 -2.00 -29.80 6.77
N ASP A 374 -2.94 -30.60 6.25
CA ASP A 374 -4.38 -30.37 6.44
C ASP A 374 -4.77 -30.33 7.92
N GLY A 375 -4.10 -31.13 8.77
CA GLY A 375 -4.30 -31.12 10.21
C GLY A 375 -3.89 -29.80 10.85
N ALA A 376 -2.71 -29.26 10.48
CA ALA A 376 -2.24 -27.97 10.96
C ALA A 376 -3.15 -26.81 10.49
N LEU A 377 -3.61 -26.86 9.23
CA LEU A 377 -4.57 -25.89 8.69
C LEU A 377 -5.87 -25.92 9.49
N ARG A 378 -6.52 -27.09 9.64
CA ARG A 378 -7.77 -27.22 10.41
C ARG A 378 -7.62 -26.76 11.85
N ALA A 379 -6.52 -27.10 12.51
CA ALA A 379 -6.25 -26.66 13.87
C ALA A 379 -6.13 -25.13 13.97
N ALA A 380 -5.45 -24.49 13.02
CA ALA A 380 -5.31 -23.04 12.99
C ALA A 380 -6.65 -22.32 12.71
N LEU A 381 -7.49 -22.85 11.83
CA LEU A 381 -8.83 -22.30 11.57
C LEU A 381 -9.72 -22.47 12.80
N ALA A 382 -9.78 -23.66 13.39
CA ALA A 382 -10.57 -23.90 14.61
C ALA A 382 -10.12 -23.03 15.80
N ALA A 383 -8.81 -22.79 15.95
CA ALA A 383 -8.28 -21.87 16.96
C ALA A 383 -8.73 -20.42 16.72
N TYR A 384 -8.86 -19.99 15.47
CA TYR A 384 -9.41 -18.67 15.14
C TYR A 384 -10.90 -18.58 15.52
N GLU A 385 -11.70 -19.59 15.22
CA GLU A 385 -13.16 -19.57 15.45
C GLU A 385 -13.52 -19.60 16.93
N THR A 386 -12.76 -20.37 17.72
CA THR A 386 -12.98 -20.51 19.17
C THR A 386 -12.58 -19.25 19.96
N ARG A 387 -11.85 -18.29 19.37
CA ARG A 387 -11.47 -17.03 20.03
C ARG A 387 -12.70 -16.22 20.49
N GLY A 388 -13.84 -16.39 19.81
CA GLY A 388 -15.07 -15.63 20.05
C GLY A 388 -16.08 -16.31 20.97
N ALA A 389 -15.82 -17.54 21.46
CA ALA A 389 -16.78 -18.32 22.25
C ALA A 389 -17.03 -17.77 23.68
N GLY A 390 -16.39 -16.66 24.06
CA GLY A 390 -16.58 -15.97 25.34
C GLY A 390 -17.28 -14.60 25.26
N TYR A 391 -17.79 -14.19 24.08
CA TYR A 391 -18.50 -12.93 23.89
C TYR A 391 -19.90 -13.21 23.32
N ASP A 392 -20.87 -13.29 24.25
CA ASP A 392 -22.31 -13.24 24.00
C ASP A 392 -22.71 -11.75 23.83
N PRO A 393 -23.28 -11.34 22.68
CA PRO A 393 -23.55 -9.94 22.35
C PRO A 393 -24.45 -9.18 23.34
#